data_AF-K2DPS3-F1
#
_entry.id   AF-K2DPS3-F1
#
_cell.length_a   1.000
_cell.length_b   1.000
_cell.length_c   1.000
_cell.angle_alpha   90.00
_cell.angle_beta   90.00
_cell.angle_gamma   90.00
#
_symmetry.space_group_name_H-M   'P 1'
#
loop_
_entity.id
_entity.type
_entity.pdbx_description
1 polymer ?
#
loop_
_entity_poly.entity_id
_entity_poly.type
_entity_poly.pdbx_seq_one_letter_code
_entity_poly.pdbx_strand_id
1 'polypeptide(L)'
;MCFLVLFLTTGIGNGSTFRMIPVIFLAEAMQGVDRNNAAAVAQANKEGNTLGAATLGFTAAMAAYGGFFIPKSYGSSIALTGGPEAALWAFVAFYVICIVITWWYYARKHAEMPC
;
A
#
# COMPACT_ATOMS: atom_id res chain seq x y z
N MET A 1 23.99 -10.78 -3.83
CA MET A 1 22.92 -10.78 -4.84
C MET A 1 21.52 -10.62 -4.21
N CYS A 2 21.13 -11.48 -3.27
CA CYS A 2 19.76 -11.47 -2.69
C CYS A 2 19.36 -10.18 -1.94
N PHE A 3 20.30 -9.54 -1.24
CA PHE A 3 20.04 -8.28 -0.52
C PHE A 3 19.67 -7.12 -1.45
N LEU A 4 20.32 -7.04 -2.62
CA LEU A 4 20.05 -6.03 -3.66
C LEU A 4 18.67 -6.23 -4.28
N VAL A 5 18.28 -7.48 -4.56
CA VAL A 5 16.95 -7.82 -5.08
C VAL A 5 15.87 -7.45 -4.08
N LEU A 6 16.05 -7.78 -2.79
CA LEU A 6 15.09 -7.38 -1.73
C LEU A 6 14.96 -5.86 -1.62
N PHE A 7 16.07 -5.12 -1.68
CA PHE A 7 16.04 -3.65 -1.67
C PHE A 7 15.31 -3.09 -2.89
N LEU A 8 15.59 -3.61 -4.07
CA LEU A 8 14.97 -3.18 -5.33
C LEU A 8 13.47 -3.49 -5.35
N THR A 9 13.08 -4.71 -4.99
CA THR A 9 11.67 -5.14 -4.94
C THR A 9 10.90 -4.35 -3.88
N THR A 10 11.51 -4.08 -2.73
CA THR A 10 10.91 -3.22 -1.69
C THR A 10 10.74 -1.78 -2.20
N GLY A 11 11.72 -1.25 -2.94
CA GLY A 11 11.64 0.07 -3.56
C GLY A 11 10.54 0.18 -4.61
N ILE A 12 10.42 -0.81 -5.50
CA ILE A 12 9.37 -0.85 -6.53
C ILE A 12 7.98 -1.02 -5.90
N GLY A 13 7.82 -1.93 -4.93
CA GLY A 13 6.54 -2.16 -4.26
C GLY A 13 6.04 -0.93 -3.51
N ASN A 14 6.95 -0.25 -2.80
CA ASN A 14 6.65 1.01 -2.14
C ASN A 14 6.26 2.09 -3.16
N GLY A 15 7.07 2.32 -4.19
CA GLY A 15 6.81 3.35 -5.20
C GLY A 15 5.50 3.13 -5.96
N SER A 16 5.16 1.88 -6.26
CA SER A 16 3.88 1.52 -6.90
C SER A 16 2.70 1.86 -5.99
N THR A 17 2.74 1.45 -4.72
CA THR A 17 1.66 1.71 -3.75
C THR A 17 1.51 3.21 -3.48
N PHE A 18 2.62 3.92 -3.31
CA PHE A 18 2.63 5.37 -3.06
C PHE A 18 2.05 6.18 -4.22
N ARG A 19 2.17 5.71 -5.47
CA ARG A 19 1.52 6.32 -6.63
C ARG A 19 0.08 5.87 -6.84
N MET A 20 -0.22 4.61 -6.52
CA MET A 20 -1.53 4.02 -6.74
C MET A 20 -2.62 4.71 -5.90
N ILE A 21 -2.36 4.95 -4.61
CA ILE A 21 -3.31 5.58 -3.69
C ILE A 21 -3.84 6.93 -4.22
N PRO A 22 -3.00 7.94 -4.52
CA PRO A 22 -3.50 9.23 -5.02
C PRO A 22 -4.15 9.13 -6.41
N VAL A 23 -3.74 8.19 -7.26
CA VAL A 23 -4.37 7.98 -8.58
C VAL A 23 -5.80 7.48 -8.45
N ILE A 24 -6.07 6.60 -7.48
CA ILE A 24 -7.43 6.10 -7.21
C ILE A 24 -8.34 7.24 -6.74
N PHE A 25 -7.90 8.03 -5.75
CA PHE A 25 -8.68 9.17 -5.25
C PHE A 25 -8.87 10.26 -6.30
N LEU A 26 -7.90 10.47 -7.19
CA LEU A 26 -8.05 11.38 -8.34
C LEU A 26 -9.05 10.85 -9.36
N ALA A 27 -9.03 9.55 -9.66
CA ALA A 27 -9.99 8.92 -10.56
C ALA A 27 -11.42 9.02 -10.00
N GLU A 28 -11.59 8.80 -8.69
CA GLU A 28 -12.87 8.94 -8.00
C GLU A 28 -13.36 10.40 -7.96
N ALA A 29 -12.50 11.35 -7.61
CA ALA A 29 -12.85 12.77 -7.59
C ALA A 29 -13.19 13.32 -8.99
N MET A 30 -12.64 12.72 -10.06
CA MET A 30 -12.99 13.04 -11.44
C MET A 30 -14.26 12.34 -11.95
N GLN A 31 -14.84 11.38 -11.22
CA GLN A 31 -16.10 10.76 -11.63
C GLN A 31 -17.26 11.76 -11.54
N GLY A 32 -17.98 11.95 -12.64
CA GLY A 32 -19.13 12.84 -12.71
C GLY A 32 -18.79 14.33 -12.90
N VAL A 33 -17.51 14.68 -13.01
CA VAL A 33 -17.07 16.05 -13.29
C VAL A 33 -17.19 16.35 -14.79
N ASP A 34 -17.84 17.47 -15.12
CA ASP A 34 -17.88 17.94 -16.51
C ASP A 34 -16.47 18.35 -16.96
N ARG A 35 -15.93 17.60 -17.93
CA ARG A 35 -14.58 17.79 -18.46
C ARG A 35 -14.40 19.11 -19.22
N ASN A 36 -15.49 19.73 -19.66
CA ASN A 36 -15.44 21.00 -20.39
C ASN A 36 -15.42 22.21 -19.43
N ASN A 37 -15.80 22.02 -18.17
CA ASN A 37 -15.67 23.03 -17.13
C ASN A 37 -14.30 22.97 -16.45
N ALA A 38 -13.36 23.78 -16.94
CA ALA A 38 -12.00 23.86 -16.43
C ALA A 38 -11.93 24.16 -14.91
N ALA A 39 -12.89 24.89 -14.35
CA ALA A 39 -12.94 25.16 -12.91
C ALA A 39 -13.35 23.91 -12.11
N ALA A 40 -14.30 23.13 -12.62
CA ALA A 40 -14.74 21.88 -11.99
C ALA A 40 -13.63 20.81 -12.01
N VAL A 41 -12.91 20.69 -13.13
CA VAL A 41 -11.74 19.78 -13.25
C VAL A 41 -10.60 20.20 -12.33
N ALA A 42 -10.32 21.50 -12.20
CA ALA A 42 -9.29 21.99 -11.29
C ALA A 42 -9.65 21.70 -9.81
N GLN A 43 -10.92 21.84 -9.45
CA GLN A 43 -11.40 21.56 -8.10
C GLN A 43 -11.33 20.06 -7.77
N ALA A 44 -11.80 19.21 -8.68
CA ALA A 44 -11.71 17.75 -8.55
C ALA A 44 -10.26 17.25 -8.40
N ASN A 45 -9.33 17.79 -9.19
CA ASN A 45 -7.91 17.46 -9.07
C ASN A 45 -7.34 17.87 -7.70
N LYS A 46 -7.70 19.07 -7.23
CA LYS A 46 -7.25 19.54 -5.91
C LYS A 46 -7.79 18.65 -4.79
N GLU A 47 -9.06 18.30 -4.86
CA GLU A 47 -9.74 17.46 -3.87
C GLU A 47 -9.17 16.04 -3.85
N GLY A 48 -9.10 15.37 -5.01
CA GLY A 48 -8.56 14.02 -5.15
C GLY A 48 -7.10 13.92 -4.70
N ASN A 49 -6.27 14.93 -5.02
CA ASN A 49 -4.88 14.96 -4.56
C ASN A 49 -4.77 15.22 -3.04
N THR A 50 -5.67 16.03 -2.48
CA THR A 50 -5.71 16.31 -1.03
C THR A 50 -6.13 15.08 -0.24
N LEU A 51 -7.20 14.40 -0.66
CA LEU A 51 -7.69 13.17 -0.05
C LEU A 51 -6.68 12.03 -0.21
N GLY A 52 -6.10 11.89 -1.41
CA GLY A 52 -5.03 10.94 -1.68
C GLY A 52 -3.81 11.15 -0.77
N ALA A 53 -3.36 12.39 -0.61
CA ALA A 53 -2.26 12.73 0.29
C ALA A 53 -2.60 12.47 1.78
N ALA A 54 -3.82 12.77 2.21
CA ALA A 54 -4.27 12.52 3.58
C ALA A 54 -4.32 11.01 3.90
N THR A 55 -4.91 10.21 3.01
CA THR A 55 -4.94 8.74 3.15
C THR A 55 -3.53 8.15 3.13
N LEU A 56 -2.66 8.66 2.25
CA LEU A 56 -1.26 8.25 2.21
C LEU A 56 -0.53 8.56 3.51
N GLY A 57 -0.73 9.76 4.06
CA GLY A 57 -0.14 10.16 5.34
C GLY A 57 -0.61 9.28 6.50
N PHE A 58 -1.91 8.98 6.56
CA PHE A 58 -2.48 8.12 7.60
C PHE A 58 -1.95 6.68 7.53
N THR A 59 -1.95 6.10 6.33
CA THR A 59 -1.41 4.74 6.11
C THR A 59 0.10 4.66 6.36
N ALA A 60 0.86 5.71 6.02
CA ALA A 60 2.29 5.79 6.35
C ALA A 60 2.55 5.85 7.86
N ALA A 61 1.72 6.57 8.62
CA ALA A 61 1.81 6.59 10.08
C ALA A 61 1.57 5.20 10.68
N MET A 62 0.60 4.44 10.16
CA MET A 62 0.38 3.05 10.57
C MET A 62 1.57 2.14 10.17
N ALA A 63 2.12 2.31 8.96
CA ALA A 63 3.26 1.54 8.48
C ALA A 63 4.53 1.76 9.31
N ALA A 64 4.72 2.97 9.88
CA ALA A 64 5.85 3.28 10.74
C ALA A 64 5.94 2.37 11.99
N TYR A 65 4.80 1.91 12.53
CA TYR A 65 4.79 0.93 13.63
C TYR A 65 5.41 -0.42 13.25
N GLY A 66 5.43 -0.76 11.95
CA GLY A 66 6.09 -1.97 11.43
C GLY A 66 7.59 -2.01 11.79
N GLY A 67 8.26 -0.86 11.81
CA GLY A 67 9.68 -0.76 12.20
C GLY A 67 9.98 -1.19 13.63
N PHE A 68 8.99 -1.08 14.54
CA PHE A 68 9.08 -1.58 15.90
C PHE A 68 8.55 -3.02 16.02
N PHE A 69 7.52 -3.36 15.26
CA PHE A 69 6.87 -4.66 15.31
C PHE A 69 7.79 -5.79 14.81
N ILE A 70 8.58 -5.55 13.77
CA ILE A 70 9.49 -6.56 13.21
C ILE A 70 10.56 -7.01 14.22
N PRO A 71 11.41 -6.13 14.79
CA PRO A 71 12.42 -6.54 15.74
C PRO A 71 11.83 -7.14 17.02
N LYS A 72 10.66 -6.63 17.49
CA LYS A 72 9.97 -7.19 18.65
C LYS A 72 9.40 -8.59 18.40
N SER A 73 8.89 -8.85 17.19
CA SER A 73 8.39 -10.16 16.79
C SER A 73 9.51 -11.19 16.69
N TYR A 74 10.66 -10.83 16.13
CA TYR A 74 11.85 -11.70 16.15
C TYR A 74 12.32 -11.99 17.57
N GLY A 75 12.41 -10.97 18.44
CA GLY A 75 12.79 -11.16 19.84
C GLY A 75 11.82 -12.08 20.61
N SER A 76 10.52 -11.92 20.38
CA SER A 76 9.48 -12.76 21.02
C SER A 76 9.48 -14.20 20.49
N SER A 77 9.70 -14.38 19.17
CA SER A 77 9.84 -15.70 18.55
C SER A 77 11.05 -16.45 19.12
N ILE A 78 12.21 -15.79 19.20
CA ILE A 78 13.43 -16.41 19.75
C ILE A 78 13.24 -16.77 21.24
N ALA A 79 12.57 -15.91 22.02
CA ALA A 79 12.32 -16.16 23.44
C ALA A 79 11.33 -17.31 23.71
N LEU A 80 10.35 -17.53 22.82
CA LEU A 80 9.27 -18.50 23.02
C LEU A 80 9.50 -19.83 22.29
N THR A 81 10.06 -19.81 21.08
CA THR A 81 10.23 -21.00 20.22
C THR A 81 11.69 -21.41 20.02
N GLY A 82 12.66 -20.66 20.59
CA GLY A 82 14.09 -20.97 20.48
C GLY A 82 14.73 -20.56 19.15
N GLY A 83 13.95 -20.00 18.22
CA GLY A 83 14.39 -19.60 16.88
C GLY A 83 13.42 -18.63 16.19
N PRO A 84 13.87 -17.93 15.12
CA PRO A 84 13.09 -16.92 14.40
C PRO A 84 12.05 -17.49 13.42
N GLU A 85 11.96 -18.81 13.25
CA GLU A 85 11.12 -19.45 12.23
C GLU A 85 9.63 -19.10 12.35
N ALA A 86 9.10 -19.01 13.57
CA ALA A 86 7.69 -18.67 13.79
C ALA A 86 7.36 -17.23 13.34
N ALA A 87 8.26 -16.27 13.58
CA ALA A 87 8.12 -14.90 13.06
C ALA A 87 8.17 -14.86 11.53
N LEU A 88 9.04 -15.66 10.89
CA LEU A 88 9.16 -15.72 9.44
C LEU A 88 7.88 -16.25 8.77
N TRP A 89 7.29 -17.32 9.30
CA TRP A 89 6.00 -17.84 8.81
C TRP A 89 4.86 -16.83 8.97
N ALA A 90 4.84 -16.07 10.07
CA ALA A 90 3.85 -15.00 10.25
C ALA A 90 3.99 -13.89 9.20
N PHE A 91 5.21 -13.46 8.89
CA PHE A 91 5.44 -12.47 7.82
C PHE A 91 5.05 -13.00 6.44
N VAL A 92 5.39 -14.25 6.12
CA VAL A 92 5.01 -14.88 4.85
C VAL A 92 3.47 -14.93 4.72
N ALA A 93 2.77 -15.37 5.76
CA ALA A 93 1.31 -15.40 5.76
C ALA A 93 0.71 -13.99 5.54
N PHE A 94 1.26 -12.98 6.21
CA PHE A 94 0.84 -11.59 6.02
C PHE A 94 1.04 -11.12 4.57
N TYR A 95 2.20 -11.36 3.96
CA TYR A 95 2.47 -11.00 2.57
C TYR A 95 1.52 -11.71 1.59
N VAL A 96 1.23 -13.00 1.80
CA VAL A 96 0.28 -13.76 0.96
C VAL A 96 -1.12 -13.14 1.06
N ILE A 97 -1.58 -12.77 2.26
CA ILE A 97 -2.87 -12.10 2.45
C ILE A 97 -2.90 -10.77 1.69
N CYS A 98 -1.85 -9.95 1.80
CA CYS A 98 -1.76 -8.69 1.06
C CYS A 98 -1.83 -8.90 -0.46
N ILE A 99 -1.12 -9.89 -0.99
CA ILE A 99 -1.16 -10.22 -2.43
C ILE A 99 -2.56 -10.63 -2.85
N VAL A 100 -3.24 -11.47 -2.07
CA VAL A 100 -4.61 -11.92 -2.37
C VAL A 100 -5.59 -10.75 -2.38
N ILE A 101 -5.51 -9.84 -1.40
CA ILE A 101 -6.36 -8.65 -1.33
C ILE A 101 -6.10 -7.74 -2.54
N THR A 102 -4.83 -7.43 -2.83
CA THR A 102 -4.47 -6.60 -3.99
C THR A 102 -4.95 -7.22 -5.29
N TRP A 103 -4.82 -8.55 -5.43
CA TRP A 103 -5.27 -9.25 -6.62
C TRP A 103 -6.80 -9.20 -6.78
N TRP A 104 -7.54 -9.42 -5.69
CA TRP A 104 -9.00 -9.45 -5.70
C TRP A 104 -9.61 -8.09 -6.03
N TYR A 105 -9.08 -7.02 -5.43
CA TYR A 105 -9.64 -5.68 -5.55
C TYR A 105 -9.10 -4.87 -6.73
N TYR A 106 -7.87 -5.15 -7.19
CA TYR A 106 -7.21 -4.29 -8.20
C TYR A 106 -6.76 -5.01 -9.47
N ALA A 107 -6.34 -6.29 -9.42
CA ALA A 107 -5.77 -6.97 -10.60
C ALA A 107 -6.76 -7.88 -11.36
N ARG A 108 -7.93 -8.17 -10.79
CA ARG A 108 -8.96 -9.00 -11.43
C ARG A 108 -9.55 -8.29 -12.67
N LYS A 109 -9.82 -9.04 -13.75
CA LYS A 109 -10.48 -8.56 -15.00
C LYS A 109 -11.86 -7.88 -14.81
N HIS A 110 -12.45 -7.92 -13.62
CA HIS A 110 -13.71 -7.28 -13.22
C HIS A 110 -13.55 -6.50 -11.90
N ALA A 111 -12.34 -6.01 -11.62
CA ALA A 111 -12.07 -5.22 -10.44
C ALA A 111 -12.88 -3.91 -10.46
N GLU A 112 -13.34 -3.50 -9.29
CA GLU A 112 -14.19 -2.31 -9.10
C GLU A 112 -13.44 -1.02 -9.48
N MET A 113 -12.11 -1.03 -9.31
CA MET A 113 -11.19 0.04 -9.72
C MET A 113 -9.92 -0.56 -10.35
N PRO A 114 -9.92 -0.84 -11.67
CA PRO A 114 -8.71 -1.33 -12.34
C PRO A 114 -7.63 -0.24 -12.30
N CYS A 115 -6.48 -0.58 -11.72
CA CYS A 115 -5.29 0.28 -11.62
C CYS A 115 -4.23 -0.13 -12.64
#